data_AF-A0A524F2S9-F1
#
_entry.id   AF-A0A524F2S9-F1
#
_cell.length_a   1.000
_cell.length_b   1.000
_cell.length_c   1.000
_cell.angle_alpha   90.00
_cell.angle_beta   90.00
_cell.angle_gamma   90.00
#
_symmetry.space_group_name_H-M   'P 1'
#
loop_
_entity.id
_entity.type
_entity.pdbx_description
1 polymer ?
#
loop_
_entity_poly.entity_id
_entity_poly.type
_entity_poly.pdbx_seq_one_letter_code
_entity_poly.pdbx_strand_id
1 'polypeptide(L)'
;MNFGRLLAVLGGLITLVGTWWFSLFISPVIAGAPVYSIGGILNFSWLVGNGAAVLGVDNWVVYLILVVYSMYLLSFIAQLAGGKSRISAFIGSLLPLAVGVIIMIFSLTGGSTLGTVVNAIGLFAGDPIIVGWFPFHYSVGVQFEALGTYAIIFGSLLALISSFIPRPDDY
;
A
#
# COMPACT_ATOMS: atom_id res chain seq x y z
N MET A 1 27.62 1.27 7.88
CA MET A 1 26.20 1.64 8.02
C MET A 1 25.66 0.88 9.23
N ASN A 2 25.07 1.54 10.23
CA ASN A 2 24.53 0.84 11.41
C ASN A 2 23.35 -0.06 11.00
N PHE A 3 23.21 -1.23 11.64
CA PHE A 3 22.12 -2.19 11.46
C PHE A 3 20.73 -1.52 11.56
N GLY A 4 20.52 -0.64 12.54
CA GLY A 4 19.26 0.12 12.66
C GLY A 4 19.00 1.08 11.49
N ARG A 5 20.02 1.56 10.78
CA ARG A 5 19.84 2.38 9.58
C ARG A 5 19.56 1.52 8.35
N LEU A 6 20.25 0.39 8.24
CA LEU A 6 20.02 -0.58 7.18
C LEU A 6 18.57 -1.07 7.20
N LEU A 7 18.05 -1.43 8.37
CA LEU A 7 16.66 -1.87 8.52
C LEU A 7 15.64 -0.80 8.13
N ALA A 8 15.89 0.47 8.46
CA ALA A 8 15.01 1.58 8.07
C ALA A 8 14.93 1.72 6.54
N VAL A 9 16.09 1.70 5.88
CA VAL A 9 16.19 1.85 4.42
C VAL A 9 15.61 0.63 3.71
N LEU A 10 15.96 -0.58 4.13
CA LEU A 10 15.41 -1.81 3.57
C LEU A 10 13.90 -1.88 3.77
N GLY A 11 13.41 -1.52 4.96
CA GLY A 11 11.98 -1.45 5.24
C GLY A 11 11.26 -0.50 4.28
N GLY A 12 11.78 0.71 4.11
CA GLY A 12 11.25 1.68 3.13
C GLY A 12 11.25 1.19 1.69
N LEU A 13 12.34 0.54 1.25
CA LEU A 13 12.42 -0.02 -0.10
C LEU A 13 11.43 -1.17 -0.32
N ILE A 14 11.28 -2.08 0.64
CA ILE A 14 10.34 -3.20 0.55
C ILE A 14 8.90 -2.68 0.53
N THR A 15 8.57 -1.70 1.38
CA THR A 15 7.25 -1.04 1.37
C THR A 15 6.97 -0.39 0.01
N LEU A 16 7.96 0.27 -0.60
CA LEU A 16 7.83 0.87 -1.93
C LEU A 16 7.52 -0.18 -3.01
N VAL A 17 8.28 -1.27 -3.02
CA VAL A 17 8.08 -2.37 -3.96
C VAL A 17 6.69 -3.00 -3.76
N GLY A 18 6.28 -3.21 -2.51
CA GLY A 18 4.94 -3.69 -2.16
C GLY A 18 3.84 -2.76 -2.66
N THR A 19 4.03 -1.44 -2.52
CA THR A 19 3.10 -0.41 -3.04
C THR A 19 2.98 -0.50 -4.56
N TRP A 20 4.10 -0.66 -5.25
CA TRP A 20 4.13 -0.75 -6.71
C TRP A 20 3.42 -2.01 -7.23
N TRP A 21 3.43 -3.10 -6.46
CA TRP A 21 2.66 -4.31 -6.75
C TRP A 21 1.14 -4.13 -6.65
N PHE A 22 0.67 -3.06 -6.02
CA PHE A 22 -0.74 -2.64 -6.02
C PHE A 22 -1.08 -1.64 -7.12
N SER A 23 -0.33 -1.59 -8.22
CA SER A 23 -0.50 -0.60 -9.29
C SER A 23 -1.76 -0.74 -10.12
N LEU A 24 -2.38 -1.91 -10.10
CA LEU A 24 -3.27 -2.33 -11.15
C LEU A 24 -4.28 -3.33 -10.54
N PHE A 25 -5.58 -3.19 -10.80
CA PHE A 25 -6.63 -4.12 -10.35
C PHE A 25 -7.71 -4.38 -11.42
N ILE A 26 -8.50 -5.46 -11.28
CA ILE A 26 -9.69 -5.70 -12.11
C ILE A 26 -10.93 -5.07 -11.43
N SER A 27 -11.73 -4.30 -12.18
CA SER A 27 -12.93 -3.66 -11.63
C SER A 27 -13.95 -4.71 -11.17
N PRO A 28 -14.51 -4.59 -9.95
CA PRO A 28 -15.67 -5.38 -9.53
C PRO A 28 -16.98 -4.92 -10.19
N VAL A 29 -17.02 -3.69 -10.75
CA VAL A 29 -18.22 -3.09 -11.37
C VAL A 29 -18.24 -3.34 -12.88
N ILE A 30 -17.08 -3.30 -13.53
CA ILE A 30 -16.93 -3.52 -14.97
C ILE A 30 -16.19 -4.84 -15.18
N ALA A 31 -16.94 -5.92 -15.40
CA ALA A 31 -16.41 -7.27 -15.52
C ALA A 31 -15.24 -7.35 -16.54
N GLY A 32 -14.05 -7.70 -16.03
CA GLY A 32 -12.85 -7.91 -16.85
C GLY A 32 -12.14 -6.64 -17.33
N ALA A 33 -12.58 -5.45 -16.92
CA ALA A 33 -11.87 -4.22 -17.27
C ALA A 33 -10.64 -4.02 -16.37
N PRO A 34 -9.43 -3.88 -16.95
CA PRO A 34 -8.25 -3.48 -16.21
C PRO A 34 -8.42 -2.04 -15.71
N VAL A 35 -8.27 -1.85 -14.41
CA VAL A 35 -8.38 -0.57 -13.72
C VAL A 35 -7.02 -0.16 -13.14
N TYR A 36 -6.62 1.08 -13.39
CA TYR A 36 -5.42 1.62 -12.77
C TYR A 36 -5.67 1.84 -11.28
N SER A 37 -4.89 1.19 -10.45
CA SER A 37 -5.02 1.31 -9.00
C SER A 37 -4.05 2.34 -8.43
N ILE A 38 -3.93 2.38 -7.11
CA ILE A 38 -3.04 3.29 -6.38
C ILE A 38 -1.56 2.91 -6.40
N GLY A 39 -1.08 1.86 -7.07
CA GLY A 39 0.38 1.60 -7.10
C GLY A 39 1.10 2.56 -8.05
N GLY A 40 1.48 3.71 -7.50
CA GLY A 40 2.35 4.70 -8.12
C GLY A 40 1.67 6.04 -8.38
N ILE A 41 2.48 7.11 -8.37
CA ILE A 41 2.07 8.50 -8.69
C ILE A 41 1.43 8.60 -10.09
N LEU A 42 1.69 7.63 -10.96
CA LEU A 42 1.26 7.62 -12.36
C LEU A 42 -0.27 7.51 -12.54
N ASN A 43 -1.01 7.08 -11.51
CA ASN A 43 -2.44 6.77 -11.64
C ASN A 43 -3.37 7.86 -11.08
N PHE A 44 -2.83 8.98 -10.59
CA PHE A 44 -3.62 10.09 -10.02
C PHE A 44 -4.61 10.69 -11.02
N SER A 45 -4.17 10.97 -12.26
CA SER A 45 -5.03 11.55 -13.29
C SER A 45 -6.19 10.62 -13.66
N TRP A 46 -5.91 9.31 -13.71
CA TRP A 46 -6.91 8.30 -14.02
C TRP A 46 -7.94 8.17 -12.89
N LEU A 47 -7.49 8.13 -11.62
CA LEU A 47 -8.36 8.06 -10.44
C LEU A 47 -9.31 9.26 -10.37
N VAL A 48 -8.82 10.48 -10.61
CA VAL A 48 -9.65 11.69 -10.65
C VAL A 48 -10.66 11.66 -11.79
N GLY A 49 -10.28 11.16 -12.96
CA GLY A 49 -11.14 11.16 -14.15
C GLY A 49 -12.18 10.04 -14.19
N ASN A 50 -11.88 8.86 -13.63
CA ASN A 50 -12.68 7.65 -13.82
C ASN A 50 -12.99 6.90 -12.52
N GLY A 51 -12.37 7.25 -11.39
CA GLY A 51 -12.44 6.47 -10.16
C GLY A 51 -13.86 6.27 -9.63
N ALA A 52 -14.70 7.31 -9.66
CA ALA A 52 -16.05 7.25 -9.09
C ALA A 52 -16.95 6.26 -9.84
N ALA A 53 -16.94 6.33 -11.17
CA ALA A 53 -17.72 5.44 -12.02
C ALA A 53 -17.26 3.97 -11.90
N VAL A 54 -15.96 3.74 -11.81
CA VAL A 54 -15.39 2.39 -11.78
C VAL A 54 -15.51 1.72 -10.41
N LEU A 55 -15.50 2.52 -9.34
CA LEU A 55 -15.65 2.04 -7.97
C LEU A 55 -17.12 2.01 -7.50
N GLY A 56 -18.03 2.60 -8.27
CA GLY A 56 -19.44 2.73 -7.88
C GLY A 56 -19.63 3.58 -6.62
N VAL A 57 -18.80 4.61 -6.44
CA VAL A 57 -18.83 5.52 -5.28
C VAL A 57 -18.92 6.97 -5.75
N ASP A 58 -19.35 7.86 -4.86
CA ASP A 58 -19.37 9.29 -5.15
C ASP A 58 -17.97 9.87 -5.34
N ASN A 59 -17.86 10.94 -6.15
CA ASN A 59 -16.60 11.65 -6.40
C ASN A 59 -15.87 12.09 -5.12
N TRP A 60 -16.61 12.46 -4.07
CA TRP A 60 -16.00 12.89 -2.80
C TRP A 60 -15.25 11.76 -2.10
N VAL A 61 -15.69 10.51 -2.24
CA VAL A 61 -15.01 9.32 -1.70
C VAL A 61 -13.67 9.11 -2.40
N VAL A 62 -13.64 9.31 -3.73
CA VAL A 62 -12.40 9.22 -4.53
C VAL A 62 -11.38 10.26 -4.09
N TYR A 63 -11.80 11.50 -3.84
CA TYR A 63 -10.91 12.53 -3.32
C TYR A 63 -10.34 12.20 -1.94
N LEU A 64 -11.17 11.62 -1.05
CA LEU A 64 -10.70 11.15 0.25
C LEU A 64 -9.64 10.06 0.10
N ILE A 65 -9.87 9.09 -0.79
CA ILE A 65 -8.91 8.03 -1.08
C ILE A 65 -7.60 8.60 -1.63
N LEU A 66 -7.65 9.61 -2.51
CA LEU A 66 -6.46 10.28 -3.04
C LEU A 66 -5.65 10.99 -1.94
N VAL A 67 -6.30 11.58 -0.94
CA VAL A 67 -5.62 12.17 0.23
C VAL A 67 -4.93 11.09 1.03
N VAL A 68 -5.63 10.01 1.38
CA VAL A 68 -5.06 8.86 2.12
C VAL A 68 -3.89 8.25 1.35
N TYR A 69 -4.02 8.11 0.03
CA TYR A 69 -2.98 7.60 -0.83
C TYR A 69 -1.75 8.53 -0.89
N SER A 70 -1.96 9.84 -0.95
CA SER A 70 -0.88 10.83 -0.87
C SER A 70 -0.15 10.75 0.47
N MET A 71 -0.87 10.62 1.58
CA MET A 71 -0.28 10.42 2.91
C MET A 71 0.50 9.11 3.01
N TYR A 72 0.00 8.06 2.35
CA TYR A 72 0.67 6.77 2.24
C TYR A 72 2.01 6.89 1.48
N LEU A 73 2.04 7.60 0.35
CA LEU A 73 3.29 7.88 -0.37
C LEU A 73 4.28 8.72 0.45
N LEU A 74 3.79 9.72 1.18
CA LEU A 74 4.62 10.52 2.08
C LEU A 74 5.21 9.68 3.22
N SER A 75 4.48 8.66 3.67
CA SER A 75 4.93 7.74 4.70
C SER A 75 6.14 6.90 4.23
N PHE A 76 6.22 6.55 2.95
CA PHE A 76 7.42 5.94 2.36
C PHE A 76 8.64 6.88 2.42
N ILE A 77 8.47 8.15 2.05
CA ILE A 77 9.55 9.14 2.11
C ILE A 77 10.03 9.27 3.56
N ALA A 78 9.11 9.25 4.53
CA ALA A 78 9.43 9.25 5.94
C ALA A 78 10.16 7.96 6.39
N GLN A 79 9.79 6.76 5.88
CA GLN A 79 10.52 5.51 6.15
C GLN A 79 11.96 5.56 5.63
N LEU A 80 12.19 6.06 4.41
CA LEU A 80 13.54 6.21 3.88
C LEU A 80 14.36 7.27 4.63
N ALA A 81 13.74 8.40 4.98
CA ALA A 81 14.33 9.39 5.88
C ALA A 81 14.63 8.80 7.28
N GLY A 82 13.99 7.67 7.60
CA GLY A 82 14.28 6.81 8.74
C GLY A 82 15.74 6.38 8.88
N GLY A 83 16.52 6.36 7.80
CA GLY A 83 17.98 6.15 7.86
C GLY A 83 18.72 7.23 8.64
N LYS A 84 18.17 8.46 8.69
CA LYS A 84 18.74 9.59 9.44
C LYS A 84 17.98 9.84 10.75
N SER A 85 16.65 9.76 10.75
CA SER A 85 15.80 10.08 11.91
C SER A 85 14.98 8.88 12.39
N ARG A 86 15.12 8.49 13.65
CA ARG A 86 14.33 7.40 14.25
C ARG A 86 12.83 7.72 14.28
N ILE A 87 12.50 8.97 14.57
CA ILE A 87 11.11 9.46 14.61
C ILE A 87 10.47 9.34 13.23
N SER A 88 11.22 9.65 12.16
CA SER A 88 10.73 9.52 10.79
C SER A 88 10.48 8.05 10.41
N ALA A 89 11.36 7.13 10.83
CA ALA A 89 11.14 5.68 10.64
C ALA A 89 9.87 5.20 11.37
N PHE A 90 9.65 5.67 12.60
CA PHE A 90 8.47 5.34 13.39
C PHE A 90 7.19 5.88 12.73
N ILE A 91 7.09 7.19 12.51
CA ILE A 91 5.87 7.80 11.93
C ILE A 91 5.60 7.26 10.52
N GLY A 92 6.64 7.13 9.70
CA GLY A 92 6.52 6.60 8.34
C GLY A 92 6.10 5.13 8.27
N SER A 93 6.29 4.35 9.33
CA SER A 93 5.87 2.93 9.35
C SER A 93 4.42 2.73 9.78
N LEU A 94 3.83 3.64 10.55
CA LEU A 94 2.49 3.46 11.10
C LEU A 94 1.39 3.34 10.03
N LEU A 95 1.33 4.29 9.10
CA LEU A 95 0.25 4.32 8.11
C LEU A 95 0.33 3.14 7.14
N PRO A 96 1.50 2.81 6.54
CA PRO A 96 1.58 1.66 5.65
C PRO A 96 1.35 0.32 6.38
N LEU A 97 1.80 0.19 7.62
CA LEU A 97 1.50 -0.97 8.45
C LEU A 97 0.00 -1.12 8.71
N ALA A 98 -0.68 -0.02 9.08
CA ALA A 98 -2.12 -0.03 9.32
C ALA A 98 -2.89 -0.43 8.05
N VAL A 99 -2.52 0.13 6.89
CA VAL A 99 -3.11 -0.23 5.60
C VAL A 99 -2.91 -1.71 5.29
N GLY A 100 -1.69 -2.22 5.42
CA GLY A 100 -1.38 -3.64 5.19
C GLY A 100 -2.20 -4.57 6.11
N VAL A 101 -2.28 -4.24 7.40
CA VAL A 101 -3.06 -5.02 8.38
C VAL A 101 -4.56 -4.97 8.08
N ILE A 102 -5.10 -3.82 7.68
CA ILE A 102 -6.51 -3.68 7.29
C ILE A 102 -6.83 -4.57 6.08
N ILE A 103 -5.98 -4.57 5.06
CA ILE A 103 -6.14 -5.45 3.87
C ILE A 103 -6.14 -6.92 4.27
N MET A 104 -5.20 -7.32 5.15
CA MET A 104 -5.11 -8.70 5.64
C MET A 104 -6.36 -9.11 6.46
N ILE A 105 -6.79 -8.29 7.42
CA ILE A 105 -8.01 -8.55 8.22
C ILE A 105 -9.22 -8.69 7.30
N PHE A 106 -9.35 -7.78 6.34
CA PHE A 106 -10.46 -7.77 5.39
C PHE A 106 -10.52 -9.04 4.52
N SER A 107 -9.35 -9.51 4.08
CA SER A 107 -9.23 -10.75 3.32
C SER A 107 -9.68 -11.96 4.15
N LEU A 108 -9.31 -11.99 5.43
CA LEU A 108 -9.68 -13.05 6.36
C LEU A 108 -11.17 -13.05 6.71
N THR A 109 -11.85 -11.89 6.70
CA THR A 109 -13.30 -11.79 6.97
C THR A 109 -14.17 -11.98 5.72
N GLY A 110 -13.57 -12.29 4.56
CA GLY A 110 -14.29 -12.60 3.33
C GLY A 110 -15.04 -11.41 2.73
N GLY A 111 -14.58 -10.18 3.00
CA GLY A 111 -15.11 -8.94 2.43
C GLY A 111 -16.55 -8.54 2.80
N SER A 112 -17.32 -9.43 3.44
CA SER A 112 -18.75 -9.24 3.72
C SER A 112 -19.06 -8.19 4.80
N THR A 113 -18.08 -7.85 5.64
CA THR A 113 -18.31 -7.08 6.87
C THR A 113 -18.29 -5.55 6.69
N LEU A 114 -17.87 -5.03 5.53
CA LEU A 114 -17.43 -3.63 5.39
C LEU A 114 -18.09 -2.82 4.24
N GLY A 115 -19.03 -3.39 3.48
CA GLY A 115 -19.88 -2.63 2.53
C GLY A 115 -19.11 -1.73 1.57
N THR A 116 -19.43 -0.44 1.48
CA THR A 116 -18.76 0.54 0.59
C THR A 116 -17.23 0.64 0.79
N VAL A 117 -16.73 0.26 1.97
CA VAL A 117 -15.28 0.23 2.26
C VAL A 117 -14.59 -0.89 1.47
N VAL A 118 -15.32 -1.94 1.06
CA VAL A 118 -14.84 -3.02 0.18
C VAL A 118 -14.29 -2.46 -1.14
N ASN A 119 -15.01 -1.52 -1.76
CA ASN A 119 -14.59 -0.94 -3.04
C ASN A 119 -13.38 -0.02 -2.86
N ALA A 120 -13.28 0.69 -1.73
CA ALA A 120 -12.13 1.54 -1.42
C ALA A 120 -10.87 0.73 -1.07
N ILE A 121 -11.02 -0.38 -0.35
CA ILE A 121 -9.92 -1.31 -0.03
C ILE A 121 -9.51 -2.13 -1.28
N GLY A 122 -10.43 -2.42 -2.20
CA GLY A 122 -10.15 -3.08 -3.48
C GLY A 122 -9.07 -2.36 -4.32
N LEU A 123 -8.95 -1.04 -4.18
CA LEU A 123 -7.84 -0.27 -4.75
C LEU A 123 -6.48 -0.71 -4.18
N PHE A 124 -6.43 -1.04 -2.89
CA PHE A 124 -5.21 -1.51 -2.26
C PHE A 124 -5.00 -3.02 -2.41
N ALA A 125 -5.83 -3.75 -3.18
CA ALA A 125 -5.89 -5.22 -3.07
C ALA A 125 -6.05 -6.00 -4.38
N GLY A 126 -6.31 -5.36 -5.52
CA GLY A 126 -6.73 -6.13 -6.69
C GLY A 126 -5.63 -6.60 -7.67
N ASP A 127 -6.09 -7.29 -8.72
CA ASP A 127 -5.30 -8.03 -9.72
C ASP A 127 -4.57 -7.16 -10.77
N PRO A 128 -3.24 -7.17 -10.86
CA PRO A 128 -2.51 -6.44 -11.89
C PRO A 128 -2.79 -6.79 -13.34
N ILE A 129 -2.57 -5.76 -14.14
CA ILE A 129 -2.93 -5.61 -15.54
C ILE A 129 -1.79 -6.18 -16.40
N ILE A 130 -1.94 -7.42 -16.85
CA ILE A 130 -1.79 -7.94 -18.23
C ILE A 130 -1.66 -9.46 -18.13
N VAL A 131 -2.71 -10.18 -18.56
CA VAL A 131 -2.64 -11.63 -18.75
C VAL A 131 -1.57 -11.91 -19.83
N GLY A 132 -0.45 -12.49 -19.42
CA GLY A 132 0.57 -13.04 -20.33
C GLY A 132 1.86 -12.24 -20.55
N TRP A 133 2.08 -11.08 -19.91
CA TRP A 133 3.36 -10.34 -20.06
C TRP A 133 4.11 -10.11 -18.74
N PHE A 134 3.46 -9.71 -17.64
CA PHE A 134 4.11 -9.59 -16.32
C PHE A 134 3.11 -9.71 -15.15
N PRO A 135 2.98 -10.88 -14.50
CA PRO A 135 2.14 -11.04 -13.32
C PRO A 135 2.90 -10.59 -12.06
N PHE A 136 2.63 -9.38 -11.55
CA PHE A 136 3.08 -8.99 -10.20
C PHE A 136 1.97 -9.10 -9.14
N HIS A 137 0.82 -9.73 -9.49
CA HIS A 137 -0.08 -10.33 -8.50
C HIS A 137 0.43 -11.75 -8.34
N TYR A 138 1.12 -12.02 -7.25
CA TYR A 138 1.07 -13.37 -6.73
C TYR A 138 0.04 -13.32 -5.62
N SER A 139 -1.16 -13.83 -5.90
CA SER A 139 -2.17 -14.01 -4.87
C SER A 139 -1.61 -15.02 -3.87
N VAL A 140 -1.50 -14.60 -2.60
CA VAL A 140 -0.95 -15.44 -1.53
C VAL A 140 -2.04 -15.71 -0.49
N GLY A 141 -3.28 -16.01 -0.90
CA GLY A 141 -4.34 -16.25 0.08
C GLY A 141 -5.77 -16.09 -0.44
N VAL A 142 -6.65 -15.53 0.40
CA VAL A 142 -8.09 -15.41 0.13
C VAL A 142 -8.42 -14.06 -0.49
N GLN A 143 -8.99 -14.05 -1.69
CA GLN A 143 -9.65 -12.95 -2.46
C GLN A 143 -8.92 -11.61 -2.66
N PHE A 144 -8.24 -11.04 -1.65
CA PHE A 144 -7.67 -9.68 -1.65
C PHE A 144 -6.21 -9.64 -1.15
N GLU A 145 -5.63 -10.78 -0.74
CA GLU A 145 -4.22 -10.86 -0.33
C GLU A 145 -3.30 -11.01 -1.53
N ALA A 146 -2.43 -10.03 -1.72
CA ALA A 146 -1.35 -10.06 -2.70
C ALA A 146 0.00 -10.14 -2.00
N LEU A 147 1.04 -10.56 -2.72
CA LEU A 147 2.43 -10.44 -2.28
C LEU A 147 2.77 -9.00 -1.84
N GLY A 148 2.12 -8.00 -2.47
CA GLY A 148 2.17 -6.60 -2.05
C GLY A 148 1.77 -6.39 -0.60
N THR A 149 0.73 -7.07 -0.09
CA THR A 149 0.20 -6.90 1.27
C THR A 149 1.28 -7.29 2.28
N TYR A 150 1.88 -8.46 2.07
CA TYR A 150 2.95 -8.96 2.92
C TYR A 150 4.22 -8.12 2.81
N ALA A 151 4.56 -7.63 1.61
CA ALA A 151 5.69 -6.72 1.44
C ALA A 151 5.48 -5.40 2.19
N ILE A 152 4.30 -4.79 2.12
CA ILE A 152 3.99 -3.57 2.89
C ILE A 152 4.10 -3.85 4.38
N ILE A 153 3.48 -4.92 4.89
CA ILE A 153 3.52 -5.26 6.32
C ILE A 153 4.96 -5.50 6.76
N PHE A 154 5.69 -6.35 6.04
CA PHE A 154 7.07 -6.71 6.39
C PHE A 154 8.01 -5.51 6.31
N GLY A 155 7.95 -4.72 5.23
CA GLY A 155 8.75 -3.51 5.06
C GLY A 155 8.47 -2.49 6.17
N SER A 156 7.20 -2.30 6.52
CA SER A 156 6.80 -1.38 7.59
C SER A 156 7.23 -1.87 8.96
N LEU A 157 7.15 -3.18 9.24
CA LEU A 157 7.66 -3.77 10.49
C LEU A 157 9.18 -3.63 10.60
N LEU A 158 9.94 -3.84 9.53
CA LEU A 158 11.39 -3.62 9.54
C LEU A 158 11.72 -2.16 9.84
N ALA A 159 11.04 -1.21 9.20
CA ALA A 159 11.21 0.22 9.45
C ALA A 159 10.81 0.58 10.90
N LEU A 160 9.74 -0.02 11.43
CA LEU A 160 9.30 0.19 12.81
C LEU A 160 10.32 -0.34 13.82
N ILE A 161 10.77 -1.59 13.67
CA ILE A 161 11.80 -2.21 14.53
C ILE A 161 13.08 -1.37 14.51
N SER A 162 13.45 -0.85 13.33
CA SER A 162 14.62 0.01 13.16
C SER A 162 14.59 1.27 14.03
N SER A 163 13.40 1.76 14.39
CA SER A 163 13.20 2.95 15.21
C SER A 163 13.51 2.71 16.70
N PHE A 164 13.54 1.46 17.15
CA PHE A 164 13.85 1.08 18.53
C PHE A 164 15.31 0.67 18.74
N ILE A 165 16.06 0.45 17.66
CA ILE A 165 17.47 0.05 17.73
C ILE A 165 18.35 1.28 17.98
N PRO A 166 19.23 1.28 19.01
CA PRO A 166 20.14 2.37 19.30
C PRO A 166 21.10 2.68 18.14
N ARG A 167 21.42 3.96 17.93
CA ARG A 167 22.39 4.38 16.90
C ARG A 167 23.59 5.10 17.53
N PRO A 168 24.80 4.89 16.98
CA PRO A 168 26.01 5.49 17.53
C PRO A 168 26.00 7.02 17.44
N ASP A 169 25.15 7.57 16.56
CA ASP A 169 24.92 9.00 16.33
C ASP A 169 23.86 9.61 17.27
N ASP A 170 23.23 8.80 18.13
CA ASP A 170 22.20 9.26 19.07
C ASP A 170 22.82 9.89 20.36
N TYR A 171 24.16 10.08 20.39
CA TYR A 171 24.93 10.72 21.47
C TYR A 171 25.82 11.84 20.93
#